data_AF-A0A7L9S8T0-F1
#
_entry.id   AF-A0A7L9S8T0-F1
#
_cell.length_a   1.000
_cell.length_b   1.000
_cell.length_c   1.000
_cell.angle_alpha   90.00
_cell.angle_beta   90.00
_cell.angle_gamma   90.00
#
_symmetry.space_group_name_H-M   'P 1'
#
loop_
_entity.id
_entity.type
_entity.pdbx_description
1 polymer ?
#
loop_
_entity_poly.entity_id
_entity_poly.type
_entity_poly.pdbx_seq_one_letter_code
_entity_poly.pdbx_strand_id
1 'polypeptide(L)'
;MKKQNGFTLIELVVVIVILGILAATAAPKFIDLQDDARTATVEAAKGALESMAAMTYSKSLIENTEKLADSSVEVNGVTVTTRYGYPRSNDAAALAVIRDELLQISDDYDVVLNSNNVTVFIFPKGLYEPAVYGNLNTFLVPCIAAYSEAAQEGGSPEIKSNPC
;
A
#
# COMPACT_ATOMS: atom_id res chain seq x y z
N MET A 1 3.51 12.52 -63.73
CA MET A 1 3.11 13.29 -62.53
C MET A 1 1.95 12.57 -61.85
N LYS A 2 2.16 11.99 -60.66
CA LYS A 2 1.06 11.40 -59.88
C LYS A 2 0.25 12.55 -59.24
N LYS A 3 -1.06 12.61 -59.47
CA LYS A 3 -1.95 13.53 -58.73
C LYS A 3 -1.90 13.15 -57.25
N GLN A 4 -1.48 14.10 -56.40
CA GLN A 4 -1.73 13.99 -54.96
C GLN A 4 -3.20 14.31 -54.71
N ASN A 5 -3.97 13.30 -54.31
CA ASN A 5 -5.29 13.53 -53.75
C ASN A 5 -5.08 14.10 -52.34
N GLY A 6 -5.27 15.41 -52.19
CA GLY A 6 -5.24 16.05 -50.88
C GLY A 6 -6.42 15.59 -50.02
N PHE A 7 -6.21 15.57 -48.69
CA PHE A 7 -7.25 15.29 -47.71
C PHE A 7 -8.28 16.44 -47.72
N THR A 8 -9.57 16.12 -47.63
CA THR A 8 -10.61 17.16 -47.58
C THR A 8 -10.72 17.76 -46.18
N LEU A 9 -11.08 19.05 -46.08
CA LEU A 9 -11.31 19.68 -44.78
C LEU A 9 -12.43 18.99 -43.99
N ILE A 10 -13.44 18.45 -44.69
CA ILE A 10 -14.56 17.76 -44.03
C ILE A 10 -14.13 16.42 -43.43
N GLU A 11 -13.24 15.66 -44.07
CA GLU A 11 -12.71 14.42 -43.49
C GLU A 11 -11.95 14.70 -42.19
N LEU A 12 -11.17 15.78 -42.14
CA LEU A 12 -10.46 16.16 -40.92
C LEU A 12 -11.44 16.55 -39.80
N VAL A 13 -12.49 17.32 -40.12
CA VAL A 13 -13.51 17.75 -39.16
C VAL A 13 -14.31 16.57 -38.61
N VAL A 14 -14.69 15.61 -39.46
CA VAL A 14 -15.44 14.43 -39.01
C VAL A 14 -14.59 13.57 -38.06
N VAL A 15 -13.29 13.41 -38.34
CA VAL A 15 -12.39 12.62 -37.48
C VAL A 15 -12.27 13.24 -36.08
N ILE A 16 -12.07 14.55 -35.96
CA ILE A 16 -11.97 15.20 -34.64
C ILE A 16 -13.28 15.12 -33.86
N VAL A 17 -14.44 15.17 -34.54
CA VAL A 17 -15.75 15.03 -33.89
C VAL A 17 -15.92 13.61 -33.36
N ILE A 18 -15.58 12.58 -34.13
CA ILE A 18 -15.65 11.19 -33.69
C ILE A 18 -14.70 10.96 -32.50
N LEU A 19 -13.45 11.44 -32.58
CA LEU A 19 -12.50 11.35 -31.47
C LEU A 19 -13.00 12.09 -30.23
N GLY A 20 -13.67 13.23 -30.39
CA GLY A 20 -14.30 13.97 -29.29
C GLY A 20 -15.38 13.18 -28.56
N ILE A 21 -16.26 12.49 -29.31
CA ILE A 21 -17.32 11.65 -28.72
C ILE A 21 -16.73 10.42 -28.00
N LEU A 22 -15.74 9.76 -28.62
CA LEU A 22 -15.06 8.62 -28.02
C LEU A 22 -14.31 9.03 -26.74
N ALA A 23 -13.64 10.18 -26.75
CA ALA A 23 -12.96 10.69 -25.56
C ALA A 23 -13.95 11.03 -24.43
N ALA A 24 -15.06 11.70 -24.74
CA ALA A 24 -16.07 12.09 -23.75
C ALA A 24 -16.73 10.89 -23.05
N THR A 25 -16.87 9.77 -23.76
CA THR A 25 -17.47 8.54 -23.21
C THR A 25 -16.46 7.61 -22.55
N ALA A 26 -15.21 7.58 -23.01
CA ALA A 26 -14.15 6.74 -22.44
C ALA A 26 -13.51 7.36 -21.18
N ALA A 27 -13.43 8.70 -21.09
CA ALA A 27 -12.73 9.36 -19.99
C ALA A 27 -13.31 9.05 -18.59
N PRO A 28 -14.64 9.08 -18.34
CA PRO A 28 -15.19 8.74 -17.03
C PRO A 28 -14.84 7.30 -16.61
N LYS A 29 -15.01 6.35 -17.53
CA LYS A 29 -14.70 4.93 -17.30
C LYS A 29 -13.22 4.68 -17.00
N PHE A 30 -12.33 5.46 -17.61
CA PHE A 30 -10.89 5.37 -17.36
C PHE A 30 -10.50 5.89 -15.98
N ILE A 31 -11.24 6.87 -15.43
CA ILE A 31 -11.05 7.36 -14.06
C ILE A 31 -11.46 6.28 -13.06
N ASP A 32 -12.68 5.72 -13.21
CA ASP A 32 -13.19 4.68 -12.32
C ASP A 32 -12.24 3.45 -12.27
N LEU A 33 -11.73 3.03 -13.44
CA LEU A 33 -10.79 1.90 -13.52
C LEU A 33 -9.46 2.16 -12.80
N GLN A 34 -8.99 3.41 -12.77
CA GLN A 34 -7.77 3.76 -12.04
C GLN A 34 -7.99 3.69 -10.53
N ASP A 35 -9.13 4.14 -10.05
CA ASP A 35 -9.46 4.08 -8.62
C ASP A 35 -9.68 2.63 -8.17
N ASP A 36 -10.39 1.82 -8.95
CA ASP A 36 -10.53 0.37 -8.72
C ASP A 36 -9.18 -0.34 -8.66
N ALA A 37 -8.28 -0.02 -9.61
CA ALA A 37 -6.94 -0.58 -9.64
C ALA A 37 -6.13 -0.20 -8.39
N ARG A 38 -6.21 1.06 -7.95
CA ARG A 38 -5.52 1.52 -6.74
C ARG A 38 -6.10 0.85 -5.50
N THR A 39 -7.42 0.73 -5.38
CA THR A 39 -8.09 -0.01 -4.29
C THR A 39 -7.61 -1.44 -4.22
N ALA A 40 -7.55 -2.14 -5.36
CA ALA A 40 -7.02 -3.51 -5.41
C ALA A 40 -5.57 -3.58 -4.91
N THR A 41 -4.73 -2.60 -5.23
CA THR A 41 -3.34 -2.59 -4.73
C THR A 41 -3.24 -2.30 -3.23
N VAL A 42 -4.09 -1.44 -2.68
CA VAL A 42 -4.14 -1.15 -1.25
C VAL A 42 -4.62 -2.36 -0.46
N GLU A 43 -5.63 -3.07 -0.96
CA GLU A 43 -6.06 -4.35 -0.39
C GLU A 43 -4.98 -5.43 -0.51
N ALA A 44 -4.21 -5.45 -1.61
CA ALA A 44 -3.06 -6.34 -1.74
C ALA A 44 -1.97 -6.03 -0.70
N ALA A 45 -1.68 -4.74 -0.45
CA ALA A 45 -0.76 -4.32 0.60
C ALA A 45 -1.24 -4.74 2.00
N LYS A 46 -2.54 -4.62 2.28
CA LYS A 46 -3.16 -5.15 3.49
C LYS A 46 -2.95 -6.67 3.63
N GLY A 47 -3.23 -7.43 2.58
CA GLY A 47 -3.02 -8.89 2.59
C GLY A 47 -1.55 -9.27 2.81
N ALA A 48 -0.61 -8.48 2.26
CA ALA A 48 0.82 -8.68 2.49
C ALA A 48 1.21 -8.41 3.96
N LEU A 49 0.64 -7.37 4.59
CA LEU A 49 0.83 -7.09 6.01
C LEU A 49 0.30 -8.24 6.89
N GLU A 50 -0.88 -8.77 6.57
CA GLU A 50 -1.46 -9.93 7.27
C GLU A 50 -0.58 -11.18 7.14
N SER A 51 -0.07 -11.44 5.93
CA SER A 51 0.82 -12.57 5.65
C SER A 51 2.15 -12.45 6.42
N MET A 52 2.77 -11.27 6.39
CA MET A 52 3.99 -10.96 7.14
C MET A 52 3.79 -11.18 8.66
N ALA A 53 2.69 -10.65 9.20
CA ALA A 53 2.34 -10.80 10.61
C ALA A 53 2.18 -12.27 11.00
N ALA A 54 1.44 -13.05 10.21
CA ALA A 54 1.23 -14.47 10.44
C ALA A 54 2.53 -15.29 10.34
N MET A 55 3.39 -14.99 9.37
CA MET A 55 4.67 -15.67 9.19
C MET A 55 5.62 -15.43 10.36
N THR A 56 5.74 -14.17 10.80
CA THR A 56 6.59 -13.79 11.94
C THR A 56 6.06 -14.40 13.24
N TYR A 57 4.74 -14.36 13.46
CA TYR A 57 4.11 -14.98 14.62
C TYR A 57 4.32 -16.49 14.66
N SER A 58 4.26 -17.16 13.51
CA SER A 58 4.55 -18.60 13.41
C SER A 58 5.98 -18.92 13.83
N LYS A 59 6.95 -18.06 13.49
CA LYS A 59 8.35 -18.19 13.94
C LYS A 59 8.48 -17.97 15.45
N SER A 60 7.84 -16.94 15.98
CA SER A 60 7.84 -16.67 17.42
C SER A 60 7.21 -17.80 18.25
N LEU A 61 6.17 -18.45 17.74
CA LEU A 61 5.59 -19.64 18.39
C LEU A 61 6.57 -20.81 18.47
N ILE A 62 7.33 -21.04 17.40
CA ILE A 62 8.34 -22.11 17.34
C ILE A 62 9.48 -21.81 18.34
N GLU A 63 9.86 -20.54 18.46
CA GLU A 63 10.94 -20.08 19.33
C GLU A 63 10.48 -19.80 20.78
N ASN A 64 9.19 -19.95 21.07
CA ASN A 64 8.57 -19.67 22.38
C ASN A 64 8.73 -18.21 22.85
N THR A 65 8.72 -17.27 21.89
CA THR A 65 8.89 -15.84 22.12
C THR A 65 7.60 -15.04 21.91
N GLU A 66 6.48 -15.71 21.59
CA GLU A 66 5.22 -15.07 21.21
C GLU A 66 4.56 -14.26 22.34
N LYS A 67 4.93 -14.52 23.60
CA LYS A 67 4.41 -13.79 24.77
C LYS A 67 5.34 -12.70 25.25
N LEU A 68 6.57 -12.65 24.72
CA LEU A 68 7.55 -11.66 25.15
C LEU A 68 7.18 -10.28 24.61
N ALA A 69 7.25 -9.28 25.49
CA ALA A 69 6.96 -7.89 25.12
C ALA A 69 7.87 -7.38 24.00
N ASP A 70 9.13 -7.83 24.00
CA ASP A 70 10.12 -7.53 22.98
C ASP A 70 11.02 -8.76 22.79
N SER A 71 11.25 -9.14 21.54
CA SER A 71 12.16 -10.23 21.15
C SER A 71 12.61 -10.04 19.70
N SER A 72 13.26 -11.05 19.13
CA SER A 72 13.61 -11.10 17.72
C SER A 72 13.56 -12.54 17.21
N VAL A 73 13.11 -12.72 15.97
CA VAL A 73 13.07 -14.02 15.30
C VAL A 73 13.67 -13.92 13.91
N GLU A 74 14.10 -15.05 13.34
CA GLU A 74 14.60 -15.09 11.96
C GLU A 74 13.49 -15.50 10.97
N VAL A 75 13.13 -14.56 10.10
CA VAL A 75 12.17 -14.76 9.00
C VAL A 75 12.95 -14.70 7.70
N ASN A 76 13.03 -15.80 6.96
CA ASN A 76 13.74 -15.89 5.67
C ASN A 76 15.22 -15.41 5.70
N GLY A 77 15.95 -15.66 6.79
CA GLY A 77 17.34 -15.21 6.94
C GLY A 77 17.49 -13.76 7.40
N VAL A 78 16.37 -13.07 7.68
CA VAL A 78 16.33 -11.69 8.15
C VAL A 78 15.90 -11.67 9.61
N THR A 79 16.65 -10.95 10.45
CA THR A 79 16.27 -10.73 11.84
C THR A 79 15.15 -9.71 11.93
N VAL A 80 13.98 -10.15 12.38
CA VAL A 80 12.80 -9.32 12.60
C VAL A 80 12.66 -9.08 14.09
N THR A 81 12.63 -7.81 14.51
CA THR A 81 12.26 -7.47 15.89
C THR A 81 10.77 -7.68 16.07
N THR A 82 10.39 -8.30 17.18
CA THR A 82 9.00 -8.68 17.44
C THR A 82 8.51 -8.12 18.76
N ARG A 83 7.21 -7.83 18.83
CA ARG A 83 6.47 -7.55 20.06
C ARG A 83 5.27 -8.48 20.13
N TYR A 84 5.21 -9.27 21.20
CA TYR A 84 4.20 -10.32 21.38
C TYR A 84 4.09 -11.24 20.15
N GLY A 85 5.24 -11.59 19.58
CA GLY A 85 5.37 -12.46 18.42
C GLY A 85 5.11 -11.82 17.05
N TYR A 86 4.68 -10.56 16.97
CA TYR A 86 4.42 -9.89 15.70
C TYR A 86 5.51 -8.88 15.35
N PRO A 87 5.69 -8.53 14.06
CA PRO A 87 6.69 -7.54 13.64
C PRO A 87 6.53 -6.22 14.39
N ARG A 88 7.66 -5.67 14.83
CA ARG A 88 7.68 -4.37 15.49
C ARG A 88 7.75 -3.25 14.46
N SER A 89 7.14 -2.11 14.76
CA SER A 89 7.16 -0.93 13.89
C SER A 89 7.56 0.36 14.62
N ASN A 90 8.25 0.27 15.75
CA ASN A 90 8.54 1.39 16.65
C ASN A 90 9.61 2.37 16.17
N ASP A 91 10.43 2.01 15.19
CA ASP A 91 11.54 2.83 14.72
C ASP A 91 11.85 2.63 13.22
N ALA A 92 12.75 3.47 12.70
CA ALA A 92 13.11 3.48 11.30
C ALA A 92 13.83 2.19 10.84
N ALA A 93 14.55 1.49 11.73
CA ALA A 93 15.23 0.26 11.39
C ALA A 93 14.22 -0.89 11.24
N ALA A 94 13.26 -0.98 12.16
CA ALA A 94 12.16 -1.93 12.08
C ALA A 94 11.29 -1.68 10.84
N LEU A 95 11.04 -0.41 10.51
CA LEU A 95 10.32 -0.03 9.29
C LEU A 95 11.05 -0.47 8.01
N ALA A 96 12.38 -0.32 7.96
CA ALA A 96 13.17 -0.74 6.81
C ALA A 96 13.10 -2.27 6.62
N VAL A 97 13.18 -3.05 7.70
CA VAL A 97 13.00 -4.51 7.64
C VAL A 97 11.60 -4.88 7.12
N ILE A 98 10.55 -4.24 7.63
CA ILE A 98 9.18 -4.48 7.15
C ILE A 98 9.07 -4.17 5.65
N ARG A 99 9.56 -3.00 5.21
CA ARG A 99 9.44 -2.52 3.83
C ARG A 99 10.27 -3.36 2.86
N ASP A 100 11.57 -3.45 3.12
CA ASP A 100 12.56 -3.89 2.14
C ASP A 100 12.73 -5.41 2.16
N GLU A 101 12.63 -6.03 3.33
CA GLU A 101 12.93 -7.45 3.51
C GLU A 101 11.67 -8.33 3.57
N LEU A 102 10.61 -7.87 4.26
CA LEU A 102 9.41 -8.69 4.47
C LEU A 102 8.33 -8.47 3.41
N LEU A 103 8.00 -7.23 3.09
CA LEU A 103 6.95 -6.90 2.13
C LEU A 103 7.47 -6.76 0.70
N GLN A 104 8.74 -6.38 0.53
CA GLN A 104 9.37 -6.14 -0.78
C GLN A 104 8.52 -5.24 -1.69
N ILE A 105 7.96 -4.17 -1.11
CA ILE A 105 7.06 -3.29 -1.82
C ILE A 105 7.82 -2.43 -2.83
N SER A 106 7.22 -2.14 -3.99
CA SER A 106 7.88 -1.33 -5.01
C SER A 106 8.07 0.13 -4.58
N ASP A 107 9.01 0.82 -5.22
CA ASP A 107 9.30 2.25 -5.00
C ASP A 107 8.16 3.20 -5.42
N ASP A 108 7.11 2.64 -6.03
CA ASP A 108 5.88 3.36 -6.36
C ASP A 108 4.99 3.61 -5.13
N TYR A 109 5.35 3.06 -3.98
CA TYR A 109 4.65 3.24 -2.71
C TYR A 109 5.52 3.97 -1.69
N ASP A 110 4.89 4.85 -0.94
CA ASP A 110 5.47 5.42 0.26
C ASP A 110 5.06 4.57 1.46
N VAL A 111 6.07 4.19 2.26
CA VAL A 111 5.89 3.48 3.53
C VAL A 111 6.39 4.38 4.65
N VAL A 112 5.48 4.83 5.49
CA VAL A 112 5.74 5.86 6.50
C VAL A 112 5.37 5.37 7.88
N LEU A 113 6.23 5.65 8.86
CA LEU A 113 5.95 5.40 10.28
C LEU A 113 5.45 6.68 10.96
N ASN A 114 4.30 6.58 11.64
CA ASN A 114 3.92 7.53 12.68
C ASN A 114 4.45 7.05 14.04
N SER A 115 5.54 7.65 14.49
CA SER A 115 6.20 7.26 15.75
C SER A 115 5.39 7.56 17.02
N ASN A 116 4.36 8.42 16.95
CA ASN A 116 3.56 8.77 18.13
C ASN A 116 2.63 7.62 18.56
N ASN A 117 2.17 6.84 17.59
CA ASN A 117 1.21 5.75 17.77
C ASN A 117 1.70 4.42 17.17
N VAL A 118 2.96 4.39 16.73
CA VAL A 118 3.66 3.20 16.21
C VAL A 118 2.88 2.52 15.07
N THR A 119 2.33 3.34 14.16
CA THR A 119 1.56 2.87 13.02
C THR A 119 2.34 3.05 11.72
N VAL A 120 2.48 1.98 10.95
CA VAL A 120 3.00 1.99 9.58
C VAL A 120 1.84 2.27 8.63
N PHE A 121 2.06 3.16 7.67
CA PHE A 121 1.15 3.49 6.59
C PHE A 121 1.79 3.16 5.25
N ILE A 122 1.01 2.59 4.34
CA ILE A 122 1.40 2.23 2.98
C ILE A 122 0.38 2.84 2.01
N PHE A 123 0.85 3.63 1.06
CA PHE A 123 0.01 4.28 0.04
C PHE A 123 0.81 4.60 -1.23
N PRO A 124 0.17 4.72 -2.41
CA PRO A 124 0.86 5.10 -3.63
C PRO A 124 1.56 6.47 -3.52
N LYS A 125 2.77 6.55 -4.07
CA LYS A 125 3.64 7.71 -4.00
C LYS A 125 3.00 8.94 -4.64
N GLY A 126 3.17 10.09 -3.98
CA GLY A 126 2.67 11.38 -4.47
C GLY A 126 1.17 11.63 -4.25
N LEU A 127 0.45 10.73 -3.57
CA LEU A 127 -0.95 10.97 -3.18
C LEU A 127 -1.09 11.89 -1.96
N TYR A 128 -0.18 11.78 -0.98
CA TYR A 128 -0.28 12.49 0.30
C TYR A 128 1.04 13.19 0.65
N GLU A 129 0.94 14.36 1.30
CA GLU A 129 2.08 15.02 1.94
C GLU A 129 2.29 14.50 3.37
N PRO A 130 3.52 14.62 3.93
CA PRO A 130 3.92 13.98 5.20
C PRO A 130 3.08 14.34 6.45
N ALA A 131 2.27 15.40 6.39
CA ALA A 131 1.53 15.94 7.54
C ALA A 131 0.13 15.32 7.73
N VAL A 132 -0.27 14.34 6.92
CA VAL A 132 -1.66 13.83 6.89
C VAL A 132 -1.89 12.59 7.78
N TYR A 133 -0.82 11.96 8.29
CA TYR A 133 -0.95 10.65 8.96
C TYR A 133 -1.36 10.77 10.43
N GLY A 134 -2.62 10.45 10.72
CA GLY A 134 -3.18 10.34 12.07
C GLY A 134 -2.88 8.99 12.75
N ASN A 135 -3.81 8.50 13.57
CA ASN A 135 -3.79 7.15 14.14
C ASN A 135 -4.73 6.22 13.34
N LEU A 136 -4.68 4.90 13.58
CA LEU A 136 -5.57 3.90 12.94
C LEU A 136 -7.08 4.15 13.13
N ASN A 137 -7.48 4.95 14.13
CA ASN A 137 -8.87 5.32 14.40
C ASN A 137 -9.28 6.62 13.70
N THR A 138 -8.31 7.33 13.11
CA THR A 138 -8.46 8.59 12.38
C THR A 138 -7.95 8.40 10.96
N PHE A 139 -8.37 7.29 10.35
CA PHE A 139 -8.03 6.85 9.00
C PHE A 139 -8.86 7.66 7.99
N LEU A 140 -8.54 8.95 7.87
CA LEU A 140 -9.41 9.94 7.23
C LEU A 140 -9.19 10.10 5.73
N VAL A 141 -8.16 9.48 5.15
CA VAL A 141 -7.84 9.56 3.72
C VAL A 141 -8.04 8.22 3.03
N PRO A 142 -8.53 8.21 1.76
CA PRO A 142 -8.66 6.98 0.97
C PRO A 142 -7.29 6.40 0.57
N CYS A 143 -7.27 5.35 -0.25
CA CYS A 143 -6.05 4.79 -0.85
C CYS A 143 -4.88 4.43 0.10
N ILE A 144 -5.17 3.86 1.26
CA ILE A 144 -4.14 3.63 2.29
C ILE A 144 -4.35 2.31 3.03
N ALA A 145 -3.26 1.61 3.29
CA ALA A 145 -3.21 0.45 4.19
C ALA A 145 -2.37 0.82 5.42
N ALA A 146 -2.69 0.22 6.57
CA ALA A 146 -1.98 0.50 7.80
C ALA A 146 -1.85 -0.71 8.71
N TYR A 147 -0.76 -0.70 9.48
CA TYR A 147 -0.36 -1.71 10.44
C TYR A 147 0.04 -1.04 11.75
N SER A 148 -0.59 -1.44 12.85
CA SER A 148 -0.10 -1.17 14.21
C SER A 148 0.31 -2.47 14.87
N GLU A 149 1.46 -2.46 15.51
CA GLU A 149 1.96 -3.61 16.27
C GLU A 149 1.01 -4.03 17.42
N ALA A 150 1.18 -5.26 17.90
CA ALA A 150 0.41 -5.78 19.02
C ALA A 150 0.69 -4.99 20.32
N ALA A 151 -0.37 -4.56 21.00
CA ALA A 151 -0.25 -3.69 22.19
C ALA A 151 -0.05 -4.44 23.52
N GLN A 152 -0.37 -5.74 23.57
CA GLN A 152 -0.34 -6.54 24.80
C GLN A 152 -0.14 -8.02 24.52
N GLU A 153 0.25 -8.78 25.54
CA GLU A 153 0.38 -10.23 25.49
C GLU A 153 -0.93 -10.89 25.04
N GLY A 154 -0.85 -11.80 24.07
CA GLY A 154 -2.01 -12.46 23.48
C GLY A 154 -2.86 -11.58 22.55
N GLY A 155 -2.50 -10.31 22.36
CA GLY A 155 -3.09 -9.44 21.35
C GLY A 155 -2.53 -9.70 19.95
N SER A 156 -3.30 -9.32 18.93
CA SER A 156 -2.85 -9.30 17.53
C SER A 156 -2.55 -7.87 17.09
N PRO A 157 -1.74 -7.67 16.03
CA PRO A 157 -1.62 -6.37 15.39
C PRO A 157 -2.96 -5.96 14.78
N GLU A 158 -3.13 -4.65 14.61
CA GLU A 158 -4.29 -4.09 13.95
C GLU A 158 -3.91 -3.72 12.51
N ILE A 159 -4.61 -4.31 11.55
CA ILE A 159 -4.35 -4.15 10.12
C ILE A 159 -5.62 -3.64 9.43
N LYS A 160 -5.53 -2.50 8.76
CA LYS A 160 -6.68 -1.81 8.14
C LYS A 160 -6.33 -1.32 6.74
N SER A 161 -7.36 -1.19 5.90
CA SER A 161 -7.29 -0.58 4.57
C SER A 161 -8.46 0.38 4.38
N ASN A 162 -8.25 1.43 3.59
CA ASN A 162 -9.26 2.38 3.16
C ASN A 162 -9.16 2.45 1.64
N PRO A 163 -10.21 2.00 0.92
CA PRO A 163 -10.26 2.07 -0.53
C PRO A 163 -9.99 3.46 -1.09
N CYS A 164 -9.52 3.50 -2.33
CA CYS A 164 -9.79 4.57 -3.28
C CYS A 164 -11.26 4.46 -3.73
#